data_AF-A0A1F7X5D4-F1
#
_entry.id   AF-A0A1F7X5D4-F1
#
_cell.length_a   1.000
_cell.length_b   1.000
_cell.length_c   1.000
_cell.angle_alpha   90.00
_cell.angle_beta   90.00
_cell.angle_gamma   90.00
#
_symmetry.space_group_name_H-M   'P 1'
#
loop_
_entity.id
_entity.type
_entity.pdbx_description
1 polymer ?
#
loop_
_entity_poly.entity_id
_entity_poly.type
_entity_poly.pdbx_seq_one_letter_code
_entity_poly.pdbx_strand_id
1 'polypeptide(L)' 'MSSGEAWQDWTERAIACPTEWEFGTRLEVAGREWVCMDRGGAIVIEDGIAWVDMLTPVGLFPHGTVLEATLVR' A
#
# COMPACT_ATOMS: atom_id res chain seq x y z
N MET A 1 -8.10 -2.45 9.96
CA MET A 1 -7.21 -1.47 9.30
C MET A 1 -7.59 -0.08 9.76
N SER A 2 -6.73 0.91 9.55
CA SER A 2 -6.94 2.31 9.94
C SER A 2 -8.11 2.98 9.20
N SER A 3 -8.55 2.44 8.06
CA SER A 3 -9.79 2.84 7.38
C SER A 3 -11.07 2.47 8.13
N GLY A 4 -11.00 1.62 9.16
CA GLY A 4 -12.16 1.08 9.88
C GLY A 4 -12.67 -0.26 9.34
N GLU A 5 -12.21 -0.68 8.15
CA GLU A 5 -12.55 -1.98 7.55
C GLU A 5 -11.80 -3.15 8.22
N ALA A 6 -12.41 -4.34 8.19
CA ALA A 6 -11.79 -5.59 8.63
C ALA A 6 -10.70 -6.00 7.63
N TRP A 7 -9.49 -6.28 8.10
CA TRP A 7 -8.34 -6.53 7.20
C TRP A 7 -8.52 -7.80 6.37
N GLN A 8 -9.22 -8.80 6.91
CA GLN A 8 -9.43 -10.10 6.27
C GLN A 8 -10.12 -9.96 4.90
N ASP A 9 -11.07 -9.02 4.78
CA ASP A 9 -11.85 -8.78 3.56
C ASP A 9 -11.05 -8.07 2.45
N TRP A 10 -9.84 -7.60 2.79
CA TRP A 10 -8.98 -6.79 1.95
C TRP A 10 -7.62 -7.43 1.69
N THR A 11 -7.42 -8.68 2.12
CA THR A 11 -6.21 -9.45 1.82
C THR A 11 -5.97 -9.51 0.31
N GLU A 12 -4.73 -9.30 -0.11
CA GLU A 12 -4.25 -9.21 -1.50
C GLU A 12 -4.80 -8.04 -2.33
N ARG A 13 -5.47 -7.08 -1.67
CA ARG A 13 -6.11 -5.92 -2.32
C ARG A 13 -5.70 -4.59 -1.69
N ALA A 14 -5.52 -4.58 -0.37
CA ALA A 14 -5.16 -3.37 0.35
C ALA A 14 -3.66 -3.22 0.56
N ILE A 15 -3.24 -1.96 0.72
CA ILE A 15 -1.94 -1.61 1.31
C ILE A 15 -2.11 -0.71 2.53
N ALA A 16 -1.11 -0.74 3.41
CA ALA A 16 -0.81 0.42 4.24
C ALA A 16 -0.07 1.45 3.39
N CYS A 17 -0.48 2.71 3.45
CA CYS A 17 0.14 3.79 2.68
C CYS A 17 0.38 5.07 3.50
N PRO A 18 1.24 5.99 3.03
CA PRO A 18 1.55 7.23 3.75
C PRO A 18 0.32 8.10 4.02
N THR A 19 0.37 8.89 5.08
CA THR A 19 -0.75 9.74 5.53
C THR A 19 -1.18 10.80 4.53
N GLU A 20 -0.27 11.18 3.63
CA GLU A 20 -0.43 12.14 2.56
C GLU A 20 -1.36 11.61 1.46
N TRP A 21 -1.55 10.30 1.37
CA TRP A 21 -2.47 9.68 0.42
C TRP A 21 -3.82 9.42 1.07
N GLU A 22 -4.89 9.85 0.44
CA GLU A 22 -6.25 9.57 0.90
C GLU A 22 -6.52 8.05 0.88
N PHE A 23 -7.31 7.58 1.86
CA PHE A 23 -7.84 6.21 1.76
C PHE A 23 -8.66 6.07 0.49
N GLY A 24 -8.57 4.91 -0.15
CA GLY A 24 -9.16 4.66 -1.46
C GLY A 24 -8.27 5.03 -2.64
N THR A 25 -7.12 5.67 -2.42
CA THR A 25 -6.10 5.87 -3.48
C THR A 25 -5.71 4.53 -4.09
N ARG A 26 -5.74 4.44 -5.42
CA ARG A 26 -5.42 3.22 -6.18
C ARG A 26 -4.11 3.36 -6.93
N LEU A 27 -3.33 2.29 -6.93
CA LEU A 27 -2.07 2.21 -7.65
C LEU A 27 -1.90 0.84 -8.29
N GLU A 28 -1.30 0.83 -9.48
CA GLU A 28 -0.79 -0.39 -10.10
C GLU A 28 0.70 -0.53 -9.80
N VAL A 29 1.08 -1.67 -9.20
CA VAL A 29 2.48 -2.05 -8.92
C VAL A 29 2.67 -3.48 -9.38
N ALA A 30 3.72 -3.71 -10.19
CA ALA A 30 4.03 -5.02 -10.76
C ALA A 30 2.83 -5.69 -11.47
N GLY A 31 2.01 -4.89 -12.17
CA GLY A 31 0.83 -5.36 -12.91
C GLY A 31 -0.36 -5.76 -12.04
N ARG A 32 -0.37 -5.39 -10.76
CA ARG A 32 -1.49 -5.59 -9.84
C ARG A 32 -1.95 -4.27 -9.24
N GLU A 33 -3.25 -4.07 -9.19
CA GLU A 33 -3.87 -2.94 -8.53
C GLU A 33 -3.98 -3.15 -7.02
N TRP A 34 -3.69 -2.09 -6.26
CA TRP A 34 -3.81 -2.03 -4.82
C TRP A 34 -4.56 -0.77 -4.39
N VAL A 35 -5.25 -0.87 -3.25
CA VAL A 35 -6.02 0.22 -2.67
C VAL A 35 -5.45 0.61 -1.31
N CYS A 36 -5.20 1.89 -1.09
CA CYS A 36 -4.80 2.35 0.23
C CYS A 36 -5.95 2.25 1.24
N MET A 37 -5.82 1.38 2.23
CA MET A 37 -6.84 1.14 3.25
C MET A 37 -6.29 1.11 4.67
N ASP A 38 -4.97 1.18 4.85
CA ASP A 38 -4.34 1.15 6.17
C ASP A 38 -3.21 2.17 6.32
N ARG A 39 -2.69 2.30 7.55
CA ARG A 39 -1.54 3.11 7.93
C ARG A 39 -0.60 2.26 8.77
N GLY A 40 0.69 2.61 8.74
CA GLY A 40 1.68 2.08 9.66
C GLY A 40 2.65 3.18 10.06
N GLY A 41 3.16 3.14 11.29
CA GLY A 41 4.04 4.19 11.80
C GLY A 41 5.37 4.33 11.04
N ALA A 42 5.76 3.31 10.28
CA ALA A 42 6.94 3.31 9.42
C ALA A 42 6.62 3.53 7.92
N ILE A 43 5.34 3.74 7.58
CA ILE A 43 4.90 3.90 6.19
C ILE A 43 4.87 5.39 5.87
N VAL A 44 6.00 5.91 5.40
CA VAL A 44 6.26 7.33 5.19
C VAL A 44 6.73 7.61 3.76
N ILE A 45 6.78 8.88 3.38
CA ILE A 45 7.48 9.32 2.17
C ILE A 45 8.88 9.80 2.58
N GLU A 46 9.91 9.17 2.04
CA GLU A 46 11.33 9.51 2.28
C GLU A 46 12.03 9.75 0.95
N ASP A 47 12.72 10.89 0.82
CA ASP A 47 13.42 11.29 -0.41
C ASP A 47 12.53 11.23 -1.68
N GLY A 48 11.23 11.50 -1.51
CA GLY A 48 10.23 11.45 -2.58
C GLY A 48 9.75 10.05 -2.97
N ILE A 49 10.21 9.00 -2.27
CA ILE A 49 9.78 7.61 -2.46
C ILE A 49 8.78 7.25 -1.35
N ALA A 50 7.60 6.79 -1.73
CA ALA A 50 6.59 6.33 -0.79
C ALA A 50 6.87 4.87 -0.38
N TRP A 51 6.99 4.63 0.93
CA TRP A 51 6.91 3.27 1.47
C TRP A 51 5.45 2.79 1.45
N VAL A 52 5.26 1.51 1.18
CA VAL A 52 3.95 0.84 1.24
C VAL A 52 4.13 -0.56 1.82
N ASP A 53 3.10 -1.06 2.52
CA ASP A 53 3.06 -2.45 2.99
C ASP A 53 1.87 -3.18 2.36
N MET A 54 2.15 -4.24 1.61
CA MET A 54 1.14 -4.98 0.86
C MET A 54 0.50 -6.03 1.75
N LEU A 55 -0.81 -5.90 1.99
CA LEU A 55 -1.55 -6.82 2.84
C LEU A 55 -1.65 -8.19 2.16
N THR A 56 -0.70 -9.07 2.46
CA THR A 56 -0.52 -10.36 1.78
C THR A 56 -0.14 -11.44 2.80
N PRO A 57 -0.52 -12.70 2.55
CA PRO A 57 -0.15 -13.80 3.45
C PRO A 57 1.35 -14.13 3.39
N VAL A 58 2.01 -13.78 2.29
CA VAL A 58 3.44 -14.00 2.05
C VAL A 58 4.04 -12.74 1.42
N GLY A 59 5.27 -12.40 1.82
CA GLY A 59 5.97 -11.25 1.27
C GLY A 59 6.20 -11.41 -0.24
N LEU A 60 5.67 -10.47 -1.03
CA LEU A 60 5.83 -10.48 -2.49
C LEU A 60 7.21 -10.00 -2.94
N PHE A 61 7.84 -9.12 -2.16
CA PHE A 61 9.12 -8.51 -2.46
C PHE A 61 10.00 -8.48 -1.21
N PRO A 62 11.34 -8.50 -1.36
CA PRO A 62 12.24 -8.15 -0.26
C PRO A 62 11.93 -6.75 0.28
N HIS A 63 12.06 -6.57 1.59
CA HIS A 63 11.91 -5.25 2.23
C HIS A 63 12.85 -4.21 1.61
N GLY A 64 12.32 -3.01 1.32
CA GLY A 64 13.08 -1.91 0.70
C GLY A 64 13.24 -2.04 -0.82
N THR A 65 12.56 -2.99 -1.47
CA THR A 65 12.52 -3.04 -2.94
C THR A 65 11.81 -1.80 -3.47
N VAL A 66 12.49 -1.04 -4.34
CA VAL A 66 11.91 0.10 -5.04
C VAL A 66 11.33 -0.36 -6.36
N LEU A 67 10.05 -0.06 -6.58
CA LEU A 67 9.31 -0.40 -7.80
C LEU A 67 8.64 0.86 -8.36
N GLU A 68 8.45 0.88 -9.67
CA GLU A 68 7.58 1.88 -10.30
C GLU A 68 6.11 1.57 -9.96
N ALA A 69 5.33 2.63 -9.74
CA ALA A 69 3.90 2.56 -9.45
C ALA A 69 3.16 3.59 -10.31
N THR A 70 1.97 3.23 -10.79
CA THR A 70 1.09 4.14 -11.54
C THR A 70 -0.17 4.42 -10.73
N LEU A 71 -0.53 5.69 -10.55
CA LEU A 71 -1.83 6.05 -9.96
C LEU A 71 -2.96 5.65 -10.90
N VAL A 72 -3.90 4.86 -10.39
CA VAL A 72 -5.11 4.46 -11.10
C VAL A 72 -6.23 5.42 -10.67
N ARG A 73 -6.86 6.08 -11.66
CA ARG A 73 -7.97 7.02 -11.44
C ARG A 73 -9.31 6.31 -11.33
#